data_AF-A0A0A6P986-F1
#
_entry.id   AF-A0A0A6P986-F1
#
_cell.length_a   1.000
_cell.length_b   1.000
_cell.length_c   1.000
_cell.angle_alpha   90.00
_cell.angle_beta   90.00
_cell.angle_gamma   90.00
#
_symmetry.space_group_name_H-M   'P 1'
#
loop_
_entity.id
_entity.type
_entity.pdbx_description
1 polymer ?
#
loop_
_entity_poly.entity_id
_entity_poly.type
_entity_poly.pdbx_seq_one_letter_code
_entity_poly.pdbx_strand_id
1 'polypeptide(L)'
;MHLKYINGELWAKIFVLLSMDIVIPFYHLMGLNLPNRQEFVQILRDIILESYKKQVDNPNDVSLFVTDSIRKIADKFGEDICLQLLQWGRFIFAENTHAHADLHQWKVILEYCHSNTKLWEDLGWSPMLSHEAQKKFLASKSMAEYDELHKKVYEQPLSDWDLCLYAIRRFDDEDPTATNRPDKWVYHTVFTEQNRIFFVWVLTKLNLEEQTILQKNAFNIVQNVEELKIKEELRHPRFLGKNYEY
;
A
#
# COMPACT_ATOMS: atom_id res chain seq x y z
N MET A 1 -3.83 -1.26 -22.77
CA MET A 1 -3.57 -1.89 -21.46
C MET A 1 -4.23 -3.28 -21.43
N HIS A 2 -3.48 -4.37 -21.24
CA HIS A 2 -4.06 -5.72 -21.19
C HIS A 2 -4.60 -6.01 -19.78
N LEU A 3 -5.90 -5.80 -19.55
CA LEU A 3 -6.59 -6.06 -18.28
C LEU A 3 -6.63 -7.56 -17.86
N LYS A 4 -6.11 -8.47 -18.70
CA LYS A 4 -6.11 -9.93 -18.50
C LYS A 4 -5.35 -10.43 -17.25
N TYR A 5 -4.61 -9.58 -16.55
CA TYR A 5 -3.81 -9.95 -15.38
C TYR A 5 -4.25 -9.26 -14.08
N ILE A 6 -5.43 -8.67 -14.06
CA ILE A 6 -5.98 -8.01 -12.87
C ILE A 6 -6.68 -9.05 -12.00
N ASN A 7 -6.22 -9.22 -10.76
CA ASN A 7 -6.90 -10.05 -9.77
C ASN A 7 -8.26 -9.40 -9.41
N GLY A 8 -9.34 -9.95 -9.96
CA GLY A 8 -10.69 -9.37 -9.83
C GLY A 8 -11.16 -9.29 -8.38
N GLU A 9 -10.83 -10.28 -7.55
CA GLU A 9 -11.23 -10.31 -6.13
C GLU A 9 -10.50 -9.23 -5.32
N LEU A 10 -9.19 -9.09 -5.54
CA LEU A 10 -8.39 -8.05 -4.89
C LEU A 10 -8.91 -6.66 -5.23
N TRP A 11 -9.15 -6.40 -6.52
CA TRP A 11 -9.66 -5.10 -6.96
C TRP A 11 -11.08 -4.84 -6.50
N ALA A 12 -11.91 -5.89 -6.38
CA ALA A 12 -13.22 -5.74 -5.77
C ALA A 12 -13.13 -5.29 -4.31
N LYS A 13 -12.21 -5.86 -3.53
CA LYS A 13 -11.94 -5.41 -2.15
C LYS A 13 -11.44 -3.98 -2.12
N ILE A 14 -10.49 -3.62 -2.98
CA ILE A 14 -9.97 -2.25 -3.09
C ILE A 14 -11.11 -1.26 -3.34
N PHE A 15 -11.96 -1.50 -4.34
CA PHE A 15 -13.06 -0.58 -4.65
C PHE A 15 -14.08 -0.47 -3.53
N VAL A 16 -14.40 -1.58 -2.87
CA VAL A 16 -15.26 -1.56 -1.68
C VAL A 16 -14.62 -0.71 -0.58
N LEU A 17 -13.37 -0.98 -0.22
CA LEU A 17 -12.65 -0.24 0.81
C LEU A 17 -12.60 1.26 0.50
N LEU A 18 -12.25 1.63 -0.73
CA LEU A 18 -12.18 3.02 -1.13
C LEU A 18 -13.57 3.70 -1.13
N SER A 19 -14.68 2.98 -1.29
CA SER A 19 -16.02 3.58 -1.24
C SER A 19 -16.52 3.94 0.19
N MET A 20 -15.84 3.45 1.24
CA MET A 20 -16.27 3.58 2.63
C MET A 20 -15.97 4.97 3.19
N ASP A 21 -16.93 5.58 3.89
CA ASP A 21 -16.77 6.93 4.46
C ASP A 21 -15.68 6.95 5.54
N ILE A 22 -15.58 5.86 6.33
CA ILE A 22 -14.54 5.69 7.35
C ILE A 22 -13.11 5.67 6.77
N VAL A 23 -12.94 5.35 5.47
CA VAL A 23 -11.62 5.23 4.82
C VAL A 23 -11.19 6.53 4.14
N ILE A 24 -12.12 7.35 3.66
CA ILE A 24 -11.84 8.59 2.91
C ILE A 24 -10.81 9.50 3.61
N PRO A 25 -10.86 9.70 4.95
CA PRO A 25 -9.89 10.56 5.63
C PRO A 25 -8.44 10.10 5.47
N PHE A 26 -8.20 8.81 5.24
CA PHE A 26 -6.86 8.22 5.17
C PHE A 26 -6.23 8.26 3.77
N TYR A 27 -6.95 8.72 2.74
CA TYR A 27 -6.46 8.67 1.35
C TYR A 27 -5.07 9.31 1.18
N HIS A 28 -4.80 10.44 1.83
CA HIS A 28 -3.49 11.10 1.70
C HIS A 28 -2.38 10.28 2.37
N LEU A 29 -2.65 9.68 3.54
CA LEU A 29 -1.70 8.80 4.24
C LEU A 29 -1.41 7.53 3.45
N MET A 30 -2.39 7.04 2.69
CA MET A 30 -2.23 5.91 1.78
C MET A 30 -1.53 6.28 0.47
N GLY A 31 -1.18 7.55 0.22
CA GLY A 31 -0.56 7.98 -1.03
C GLY A 31 -1.52 8.05 -2.22
N LEU A 32 -2.82 8.13 -1.95
CA LEU A 32 -3.89 8.22 -2.96
C LEU A 32 -4.18 9.70 -3.29
N ASN A 33 -3.63 10.16 -4.41
CA ASN A 33 -3.83 11.52 -4.90
C ASN A 33 -4.97 11.58 -5.92
N LEU A 34 -6.20 11.79 -5.42
CA LEU A 34 -7.40 11.90 -6.25
C LEU A 34 -7.87 13.36 -6.38
N PRO A 35 -8.17 13.85 -7.61
CA PRO A 35 -8.52 15.25 -7.85
C PRO A 35 -9.89 15.67 -7.29
N ASN A 36 -10.86 14.75 -7.20
CA ASN A 36 -12.16 14.97 -6.55
C ASN A 36 -12.61 13.71 -5.79
N ARG A 37 -12.32 13.67 -4.48
CA ARG A 37 -12.55 12.47 -3.64
C ARG A 37 -14.04 12.09 -3.55
N GLN A 38 -14.92 13.08 -3.38
CA GLN A 38 -16.36 12.82 -3.23
C GLN A 38 -16.95 12.22 -4.51
N GLU A 39 -16.61 12.79 -5.66
CA GLU A 39 -17.07 12.29 -6.96
C GLU A 39 -16.51 10.89 -7.27
N PHE A 40 -15.24 10.65 -6.93
CA PHE A 40 -14.63 9.33 -7.06
C PHE A 40 -15.35 8.28 -6.21
N VAL A 41 -15.63 8.60 -4.94
CA VAL A 41 -16.39 7.72 -4.03
C VAL A 41 -17.78 7.46 -4.59
N GLN A 42 -18.50 8.48 -5.05
CA GLN A 42 -19.83 8.31 -5.61
C GLN A 42 -19.83 7.35 -6.81
N ILE A 43 -18.85 7.49 -7.70
CA ILE A 43 -18.68 6.58 -8.84
C ILE A 43 -18.47 5.14 -8.36
N LEU A 44 -17.59 4.91 -7.38
CA LEU A 44 -17.40 3.58 -6.82
C LEU A 44 -18.70 3.01 -6.22
N ARG A 45 -19.47 3.82 -5.49
CA ARG A 45 -20.77 3.41 -4.92
C ARG A 45 -21.76 3.01 -6.00
N ASP A 46 -21.89 3.82 -7.04
CA ASP A 46 -22.79 3.54 -8.17
C ASP A 46 -22.41 2.23 -8.85
N ILE A 47 -21.10 2.00 -9.06
CA ILE A 47 -20.60 0.76 -9.64
C ILE A 47 -20.88 -0.45 -8.73
N ILE A 48 -20.64 -0.33 -7.42
CA ILE A 48 -20.91 -1.40 -6.45
C ILE A 48 -22.40 -1.76 -6.45
N LEU A 49 -23.28 -0.76 -6.44
CA LEU A 49 -24.73 -0.96 -6.47
C LEU A 49 -25.20 -1.59 -7.77
N GLU A 50 -24.70 -1.12 -8.93
CA GLU A 50 -24.99 -1.72 -10.23
C GLU A 50 -24.50 -3.17 -10.31
N SER A 51 -23.29 -3.45 -9.80
CA SER A 51 -22.74 -4.79 -9.77
C SER A 51 -23.53 -5.73 -8.87
N TYR A 52 -23.98 -5.25 -7.71
CA TYR A 52 -24.77 -6.04 -6.80
C TYR A 52 -26.12 -6.41 -7.45
N LYS A 53 -26.78 -5.46 -8.12
CA LYS A 53 -28.00 -5.74 -8.90
C LYS A 53 -27.76 -6.81 -9.96
N LYS A 54 -26.68 -6.68 -10.74
CA LYS A 54 -26.32 -7.67 -11.77
C LYS A 54 -25.98 -9.05 -11.18
N GLN A 55 -25.34 -9.12 -10.02
CA GLN A 55 -24.99 -10.38 -9.35
C GLN A 55 -26.21 -11.11 -8.77
N VAL A 56 -27.21 -10.36 -8.28
CA VAL A 56 -28.50 -10.93 -7.89
C VAL A 56 -29.17 -11.61 -9.09
N ASP A 57 -29.06 -11.00 -10.28
CA ASP A 57 -29.62 -11.55 -11.51
C ASP A 57 -28.72 -12.62 -12.16
N ASN A 58 -27.41 -12.62 -11.89
CA ASN A 58 -26.43 -13.55 -12.47
C ASN A 58 -25.19 -13.77 -11.56
N PRO A 59 -25.23 -14.74 -10.63
CA PRO A 59 -24.23 -14.87 -9.55
C PRO A 59 -22.78 -15.20 -9.97
N ASN A 60 -22.57 -15.64 -11.21
CA ASN A 60 -21.27 -16.18 -11.68
C ASN A 60 -20.38 -15.15 -12.41
N ASP A 61 -20.78 -13.88 -12.54
CA ASP A 61 -20.09 -12.89 -13.38
C ASP A 61 -19.38 -11.78 -12.57
N VAL A 62 -18.30 -12.15 -11.87
CA VAL A 62 -17.47 -11.21 -11.07
C VAL A 62 -16.47 -10.43 -11.93
N SER A 63 -16.12 -10.94 -13.12
CA SER A 63 -15.07 -10.39 -13.99
C SER A 63 -15.43 -9.04 -14.61
N LEU A 64 -16.72 -8.78 -14.87
CA LEU A 64 -17.16 -7.53 -15.48
C LEU A 64 -17.05 -6.34 -14.52
N PHE A 65 -17.20 -6.56 -13.21
CA PHE A 65 -17.15 -5.49 -12.21
C PHE A 65 -15.89 -4.64 -12.29
N VAL A 66 -14.72 -5.28 -12.25
CA VAL A 66 -13.44 -4.57 -12.20
C VAL A 66 -13.15 -3.84 -13.52
N THR A 67 -13.49 -4.46 -14.65
CA THR A 67 -13.35 -3.85 -15.97
C THR A 67 -14.27 -2.63 -16.13
N ASP A 68 -15.53 -2.75 -15.68
CA ASP A 68 -16.50 -1.66 -15.69
C ASP A 68 -16.05 -0.50 -14.79
N SER A 69 -15.53 -0.82 -13.59
CA SER A 69 -15.01 0.20 -12.67
C SER A 69 -13.85 0.98 -13.27
N ILE A 70 -12.85 0.28 -13.78
CA ILE A 70 -11.65 0.88 -14.38
C ILE A 70 -12.04 1.80 -15.54
N ARG A 71 -12.93 1.34 -16.42
CA ARG A 71 -13.43 2.12 -17.55
C ARG A 71 -14.19 3.37 -17.11
N LYS A 72 -15.14 3.25 -16.18
CA LYS A 72 -15.89 4.42 -15.67
C LYS A 72 -14.98 5.44 -14.98
N ILE A 73 -13.97 4.98 -14.25
CA ILE A 73 -12.96 5.87 -13.64
C ILE A 73 -12.15 6.57 -14.73
N ALA A 74 -11.70 5.86 -15.77
CA ALA A 74 -10.94 6.45 -16.88
C ALA A 74 -11.79 7.45 -17.68
N ASP A 75 -13.05 7.12 -17.98
CA ASP A 75 -13.97 7.99 -18.71
C ASP A 75 -14.23 9.31 -17.95
N LYS A 76 -14.23 9.26 -16.62
CA LYS A 76 -14.49 10.43 -15.78
C LYS A 76 -13.26 11.25 -15.46
N PHE A 77 -12.17 10.60 -15.03
CA PHE A 77 -11.00 11.26 -14.45
C PHE A 77 -9.78 11.24 -15.38
N GLY A 78 -9.89 10.58 -16.55
CA GLY A 78 -8.81 10.40 -17.49
C GLY A 78 -8.00 9.13 -17.26
N GLU A 79 -7.32 8.68 -18.31
CA GLU A 79 -6.49 7.46 -18.29
C GLU A 79 -5.33 7.56 -17.30
N ASP A 80 -4.75 8.75 -17.11
CA ASP A 80 -3.62 8.97 -16.19
C ASP A 80 -4.00 8.68 -14.74
N ILE A 81 -5.17 9.14 -14.29
CA ILE A 81 -5.67 8.88 -12.93
C ILE A 81 -5.97 7.39 -12.75
N CYS A 82 -6.55 6.75 -13.78
CA CYS A 82 -6.78 5.32 -13.75
C CYS A 82 -5.47 4.53 -13.66
N LEU A 83 -4.45 4.92 -14.43
CA LEU A 83 -3.13 4.29 -14.39
C LEU A 83 -2.48 4.44 -13.01
N GLN A 84 -2.53 5.65 -12.42
CA GLN A 84 -2.04 5.90 -11.06
C GLN A 84 -2.76 5.04 -10.02
N LEU A 85 -4.10 4.92 -10.12
CA LEU A 85 -4.88 4.06 -9.23
C LEU A 85 -4.45 2.60 -9.38
N LEU A 86 -4.32 2.10 -10.61
CA LEU A 86 -3.89 0.72 -10.89
C LEU A 86 -2.50 0.42 -10.32
N GLN A 87 -1.58 1.37 -10.46
CA GLN A 87 -0.24 1.24 -9.90
C GLN A 87 -0.27 1.33 -8.38
N TRP A 88 -1.07 2.23 -7.79
CA TRP A 88 -1.28 2.30 -6.34
C TRP A 88 -1.82 0.97 -5.79
N GLY A 89 -2.86 0.42 -6.39
CA GLY A 89 -3.45 -0.85 -5.95
C GLY A 89 -2.52 -2.04 -6.12
N ARG A 90 -1.58 -1.98 -7.08
CA ARG A 90 -0.58 -3.03 -7.30
C ARG A 90 0.61 -2.94 -6.36
N PHE A 91 1.03 -1.73 -5.99
CA PHE A 91 2.35 -1.51 -5.37
C PHE A 91 2.28 -0.89 -3.97
N ILE A 92 1.13 -0.37 -3.56
CA ILE A 92 0.96 0.35 -2.29
C ILE A 92 -0.12 -0.33 -1.44
N PHE A 93 -1.26 -0.70 -2.04
CA PHE A 93 -2.30 -1.43 -1.31
C PHE A 93 -1.76 -2.73 -0.71
N ALA A 94 -2.06 -2.96 0.57
CA ALA A 94 -1.58 -4.13 1.31
C ALA A 94 -2.67 -4.66 2.26
N GLU A 95 -3.11 -5.90 2.03
CA GLU A 95 -4.05 -6.58 2.95
C GLU A 95 -3.36 -7.03 4.26
N ASN A 96 -2.02 -7.16 4.23
CA ASN A 96 -1.21 -7.57 5.37
C ASN A 96 0.24 -7.08 5.22
N THR A 97 1.05 -7.25 6.26
CA THR A 97 2.47 -6.85 6.29
C THR A 97 3.38 -7.57 5.28
N HIS A 98 2.92 -8.66 4.67
CA HIS A 98 3.66 -9.47 3.72
C HIS A 98 3.19 -9.32 2.27
N ALA A 99 2.18 -8.48 2.00
CA ALA A 99 1.67 -8.25 0.64
C ALA A 99 2.77 -7.79 -0.33
N HIS A 100 3.78 -7.08 0.18
CA HIS A 100 4.95 -6.63 -0.55
C HIS A 100 6.22 -7.24 0.03
N ALA A 101 6.49 -8.50 -0.31
CA ALA A 101 7.61 -9.28 0.24
C ALA A 101 8.96 -8.56 0.10
N ASP A 102 9.26 -7.99 -1.08
CA ASP A 102 10.49 -7.25 -1.33
C ASP A 102 10.64 -6.05 -0.37
N LEU A 103 9.59 -5.25 -0.21
CA LEU A 103 9.60 -4.08 0.67
C LEU A 103 9.72 -4.51 2.14
N HIS A 104 9.07 -5.60 2.51
CA HIS A 104 9.13 -6.16 3.85
C HIS A 104 10.56 -6.63 4.21
N GLN A 105 11.23 -7.34 3.30
CA GLN A 105 12.63 -7.76 3.49
C GLN A 105 13.54 -6.55 3.73
N TRP A 106 13.41 -5.53 2.89
CA TRP A 106 14.17 -4.30 3.01
C TRP A 106 13.90 -3.56 4.32
N LYS A 107 12.65 -3.48 4.75
CA LYS A 107 12.31 -2.95 6.08
C LYS A 107 13.03 -3.73 7.18
N VAL A 108 12.94 -5.05 7.19
CA VAL A 108 13.54 -5.91 8.21
C VAL A 108 15.05 -5.67 8.32
N ILE A 109 15.74 -5.50 7.19
CA ILE A 109 17.16 -5.16 7.14
C ILE A 109 17.42 -3.81 7.82
N LEU A 110 16.63 -2.78 7.52
CA LEU A 110 16.80 -1.46 8.13
C LEU A 110 16.45 -1.45 9.62
N GLU A 111 15.48 -2.25 10.04
CA GLU A 111 15.16 -2.45 11.46
C GLU A 111 16.32 -3.11 12.21
N TYR A 112 16.99 -4.07 11.57
CA TYR A 112 18.19 -4.68 12.11
C TYR A 112 19.34 -3.66 12.18
N CYS A 113 19.55 -2.88 11.12
CA CYS A 113 20.54 -1.80 11.11
C CYS A 113 20.25 -0.77 12.19
N HIS A 114 18.97 -0.44 12.47
CA HIS A 114 18.60 0.49 13.52
C HIS A 114 19.14 0.10 14.91
N SER A 115 19.20 -1.20 15.20
CA SER A 115 19.76 -1.73 16.45
C SER A 115 21.30 -1.64 16.53
N ASN A 116 21.99 -1.35 15.43
CA ASN A 116 23.45 -1.25 15.37
C ASN A 116 23.90 -0.17 14.35
N THR A 117 24.28 1.01 14.84
CA THR A 117 24.67 2.16 14.02
C THR A 117 25.76 1.83 12.99
N LYS A 118 26.69 0.92 13.29
CA LYS A 118 27.76 0.53 12.36
C LYS A 118 27.20 -0.08 11.06
N LEU A 119 26.09 -0.83 11.16
CA LEU A 119 25.48 -1.46 9.98
C LEU A 119 24.94 -0.43 8.98
N TRP A 120 24.56 0.77 9.43
CA TRP A 120 24.15 1.86 8.53
C TRP A 120 25.31 2.38 7.67
N GLU A 121 26.55 2.28 8.16
CA GLU A 121 27.76 2.59 7.39
C GLU A 121 28.11 1.41 6.48
N ASP A 122 27.96 0.18 6.98
CA ASP A 122 28.21 -1.05 6.21
C ASP A 122 27.27 -1.21 5.00
N LEU A 123 26.13 -0.53 4.96
CA LEU A 123 25.26 -0.41 3.77
C LEU A 123 25.95 0.29 2.57
N GLY A 124 27.15 0.85 2.75
CA GLY A 124 27.92 1.50 1.69
C GLY A 124 27.57 2.97 1.49
N TRP A 125 26.93 3.59 2.48
CA TRP A 125 26.58 5.00 2.44
C TRP A 125 27.72 5.87 2.97
N SER A 126 27.78 7.12 2.50
CA SER A 126 28.65 8.11 3.15
C SER A 126 28.17 8.34 4.60
N PRO A 127 29.07 8.67 5.55
CA PRO A 127 28.68 8.89 6.95
C PRO A 127 27.57 9.93 7.11
N MET A 128 27.58 10.97 6.27
CA MET A 128 26.53 12.00 6.25
C MET A 128 25.17 11.43 5.84
N LEU A 129 25.15 10.62 4.78
CA LEU A 129 23.91 9.97 4.32
C LEU A 129 23.41 8.93 5.32
N SER A 130 24.29 8.15 5.95
CA SER A 130 23.91 7.18 6.99
C SER A 130 23.16 7.83 8.14
N HIS A 131 23.67 8.94 8.65
CA HIS A 131 23.03 9.67 9.75
C HIS A 131 21.70 10.30 9.32
N GLU A 132 21.62 10.89 8.12
CA GLU A 132 20.35 11.45 7.60
C GLU A 132 19.30 10.34 7.39
N ALA A 133 19.71 9.22 6.79
CA ALA A 133 18.84 8.09 6.51
C ALA A 133 18.33 7.42 7.79
N GLN A 134 19.16 7.29 8.82
CA GLN A 134 18.72 6.78 10.13
C GLN A 134 17.61 7.67 10.73
N LYS A 135 17.78 9.00 10.68
CA LYS A 135 16.76 9.95 11.16
C LYS A 135 15.47 9.86 10.36
N LYS A 136 15.57 9.79 9.03
CA LYS A 136 14.40 9.68 8.15
C LYS A 136 13.69 8.34 8.28
N PHE A 137 14.43 7.25 8.47
CA PHE A 137 13.86 5.93 8.72
C PHE A 137 13.08 5.91 10.03
N LEU A 138 13.65 6.46 11.11
CA LEU A 138 12.93 6.61 12.37
C LEU A 138 11.64 7.43 12.21
N ALA A 139 11.71 8.55 11.49
CA ALA A 139 10.54 9.37 11.20
C ALA A 139 9.50 8.62 10.35
N SER A 140 9.92 7.80 9.38
CA SER A 140 9.00 7.01 8.53
C SER A 140 8.34 5.84 9.27
N LYS A 141 8.81 5.47 10.47
CA LYS A 141 8.12 4.50 11.33
C LYS A 141 7.04 5.13 12.20
N SER A 142 6.95 6.46 12.23
CA SER A 142 5.95 7.16 13.02
C SER A 142 4.56 6.95 12.43
N MET A 143 3.68 6.31 13.21
CA MET A 143 2.25 6.18 12.91
C MET A 143 1.40 7.22 13.63
N ALA A 144 2.01 8.25 14.25
CA ALA A 144 1.28 9.20 15.09
C ALA A 144 0.14 9.93 14.36
N GLU A 145 0.36 10.36 13.10
CA GLU A 145 -0.70 11.01 12.30
C GLU A 145 -1.84 10.03 11.99
N TYR A 146 -1.49 8.78 11.66
CA TYR A 146 -2.48 7.72 11.47
C TYR A 146 -3.26 7.46 12.75
N ASP A 147 -2.58 7.28 13.89
CA ASP A 147 -3.20 6.95 15.17
C ASP A 147 -4.15 8.06 15.65
N GLU A 148 -3.75 9.33 15.48
CA GLU A 148 -4.59 10.48 15.80
C GLU A 148 -5.83 10.54 14.90
N LEU A 149 -5.66 10.33 13.59
CA LEU A 149 -6.77 10.33 12.65
C LEU A 149 -7.70 9.14 12.89
N HIS A 150 -7.14 7.96 13.13
CA HIS A 150 -7.86 6.73 13.44
C HIS A 150 -8.72 6.91 14.67
N LYS A 151 -8.17 7.46 15.75
CA LYS A 151 -8.95 7.77 16.94
C LYS A 151 -10.14 8.69 16.62
N LYS A 152 -9.91 9.78 15.89
CA LYS A 152 -10.97 10.75 15.53
C LYS A 152 -12.07 10.12 14.67
N VAL A 153 -11.70 9.27 13.74
CA VAL A 153 -12.62 8.63 12.79
C VAL A 153 -13.45 7.55 13.48
N TYR A 154 -12.83 6.70 14.31
CA TYR A 154 -13.52 5.61 15.01
C TYR A 154 -14.31 6.05 16.26
N GLU A 155 -14.15 7.30 16.70
CA GLU A 155 -15.04 7.92 17.70
C GLU A 155 -16.39 8.34 17.09
N GLN A 156 -16.53 8.36 15.76
CA GLN A 156 -17.77 8.71 15.07
C GLN A 156 -18.60 7.46 14.75
N PRO A 157 -19.94 7.58 14.74
CA PRO A 157 -20.78 6.49 14.26
C PRO A 157 -20.53 6.22 12.78
N LEU A 158 -20.57 4.94 12.39
CA LEU A 158 -20.51 4.52 10.99
C LEU A 158 -21.64 5.15 10.18
N SER A 159 -21.35 5.50 8.93
CA SER A 159 -22.37 5.92 7.98
C SER A 159 -23.30 4.75 7.61
N ASP A 160 -24.49 5.04 7.09
CA ASP A 160 -25.39 4.00 6.56
C ASP A 160 -24.73 3.17 5.46
N TRP A 161 -23.86 3.81 4.66
CA TRP A 161 -23.10 3.14 3.62
C TRP A 161 -22.10 2.15 4.21
N ASP A 162 -21.33 2.57 5.22
CA ASP A 162 -20.38 1.71 5.90
C ASP A 162 -21.10 0.54 6.59
N LEU A 163 -22.17 0.81 7.35
CA LEU A 163 -22.98 -0.23 7.99
C LEU A 163 -23.45 -1.30 6.99
N CYS A 164 -23.93 -0.86 5.82
CA CYS A 164 -24.34 -1.75 4.74
C CYS A 164 -23.18 -2.63 4.25
N LEU A 165 -22.00 -2.05 4.02
CA LEU A 165 -20.82 -2.78 3.57
C LEU A 165 -20.28 -3.75 4.63
N TYR A 166 -20.24 -3.35 5.91
CA TYR A 166 -19.88 -4.25 7.01
C TYR A 166 -20.80 -5.46 7.05
N ALA A 167 -22.12 -5.27 6.91
CA ALA A 167 -23.08 -6.37 6.88
C ALA A 167 -22.90 -7.29 5.65
N ILE A 168 -22.75 -6.72 4.45
CA ILE A 168 -22.64 -7.50 3.20
C ILE A 168 -21.30 -8.24 3.12
N ARG A 169 -20.20 -7.59 3.51
CA ARG A 169 -18.83 -8.14 3.43
C ARG A 169 -18.38 -8.86 4.70
N ARG A 170 -19.24 -8.86 5.72
CA ARG A 170 -19.01 -9.44 7.05
C ARG A 170 -17.74 -8.90 7.71
N PHE A 171 -17.42 -7.63 7.47
CA PHE A 171 -16.24 -7.01 8.08
C PHE A 171 -16.39 -7.03 9.60
N ASP A 172 -15.29 -7.30 10.28
CA ASP A 172 -15.24 -7.41 11.73
C ASP A 172 -13.91 -6.86 12.25
N ASP A 173 -13.92 -5.58 12.60
CA ASP A 173 -12.74 -4.89 13.16
C ASP A 173 -12.54 -5.22 14.65
N GLU A 174 -13.53 -5.82 15.31
CA GLU A 174 -13.47 -6.18 16.73
C GLU A 174 -12.74 -7.52 16.92
N ASP A 175 -12.92 -8.47 16.01
CA ASP A 175 -12.22 -9.76 16.05
C ASP A 175 -10.73 -9.60 15.67
N PRO A 176 -9.78 -9.82 16.59
CA PRO A 176 -8.35 -9.75 16.29
C PRO A 176 -7.89 -10.80 15.26
N THR A 177 -8.64 -11.89 15.10
CA THR A 177 -8.35 -13.00 14.19
C THR A 177 -8.98 -12.85 12.81
N ALA A 178 -9.93 -11.94 12.65
CA ALA A 178 -10.57 -11.67 11.37
C ALA A 178 -9.55 -11.17 10.33
N THR A 179 -9.68 -11.72 9.12
CA THR A 179 -8.83 -11.39 7.96
C THR A 179 -9.42 -10.28 7.08
N ASN A 180 -10.71 -9.99 7.26
CA ASN A 180 -11.50 -9.02 6.51
C ASN A 180 -11.73 -7.76 7.34
N ARG A 181 -10.65 -7.04 7.56
CA ARG A 181 -10.56 -5.90 8.47
C ARG A 181 -10.14 -4.63 7.75
N PRO A 182 -11.10 -3.77 7.35
CA PRO A 182 -10.81 -2.49 6.72
C PRO A 182 -9.75 -1.68 7.47
N ASP A 183 -9.81 -1.64 8.80
CA ASP A 183 -8.86 -0.92 9.65
C ASP A 183 -7.41 -1.40 9.45
N LYS A 184 -7.20 -2.73 9.46
CA LYS A 184 -5.89 -3.35 9.23
C LYS A 184 -5.39 -3.10 7.81
N TRP A 185 -6.26 -3.19 6.81
CA TRP A 185 -5.87 -2.95 5.42
C TRP A 185 -5.43 -1.50 5.21
N VAL A 186 -6.13 -0.53 5.80
CA VAL A 186 -5.73 0.88 5.76
C VAL A 186 -4.40 1.05 6.49
N TYR A 187 -4.25 0.53 7.71
CA TYR A 187 -3.00 0.58 8.48
C TYR A 187 -1.82 0.04 7.67
N HIS A 188 -1.95 -1.16 7.10
CA HIS A 188 -0.90 -1.80 6.31
C HIS A 188 -0.57 -1.03 5.03
N THR A 189 -1.57 -0.42 4.40
CA THR A 189 -1.38 0.39 3.19
C THR A 189 -0.65 1.70 3.50
N VAL A 190 -1.04 2.41 4.57
CA VAL A 190 -0.31 3.60 5.06
C VAL A 190 1.12 3.25 5.41
N PHE A 191 1.30 2.15 6.15
CA PHE A 191 2.63 1.67 6.52
C PHE A 191 3.47 1.34 5.28
N THR A 192 2.91 0.67 4.28
CA THR A 192 3.57 0.38 3.00
C THR A 192 4.01 1.66 2.30
N GLU A 193 3.11 2.65 2.21
CA GLU A 193 3.40 3.93 1.56
C GLU A 193 4.52 4.71 2.25
N GLN A 194 4.52 4.78 3.59
CA GLN A 194 5.58 5.44 4.35
C GLN A 194 6.96 4.82 4.10
N ASN A 195 7.04 3.48 4.08
CA ASN A 195 8.29 2.78 3.75
C ASN A 195 8.70 3.04 2.30
N ARG A 196 7.76 3.02 1.35
CA ARG A 196 8.04 3.33 -0.06
C ARG A 196 8.61 4.75 -0.21
N ILE A 197 8.01 5.75 0.45
CA ILE A 197 8.49 7.14 0.42
C ILE A 197 9.93 7.23 0.93
N PHE A 198 10.25 6.52 2.02
CA PHE A 198 11.62 6.44 2.53
C PHE A 198 12.58 5.87 1.49
N PHE A 199 12.26 4.73 0.87
CA PHE A 199 13.13 4.12 -0.14
C PHE A 199 13.29 5.00 -1.38
N VAL A 200 12.20 5.60 -1.87
CA VAL A 200 12.28 6.56 -2.98
C VAL A 200 13.22 7.70 -2.63
N TRP A 201 13.13 8.24 -1.41
CA TRP A 201 14.06 9.28 -0.96
C TRP A 201 15.52 8.78 -0.95
N VAL A 202 15.82 7.59 -0.39
CA VAL A 202 17.18 7.02 -0.39
C VAL A 202 17.73 6.92 -1.83
N LEU A 203 16.93 6.41 -2.75
CA LEU A 203 17.35 6.22 -4.13
C LEU A 203 17.65 7.52 -4.86
N THR A 204 17.00 8.63 -4.50
CA THR A 204 17.32 9.95 -5.05
C THR A 204 18.68 10.50 -4.59
N LYS A 205 19.28 9.89 -3.55
CA LYS A 205 20.60 10.27 -3.02
C LYS A 205 21.74 9.42 -3.54
N LEU A 206 21.44 8.36 -4.27
CA LEU A 206 22.41 7.36 -4.74
C LEU A 206 22.38 7.27 -6.27
N ASN A 207 23.55 7.25 -6.89
CA ASN A 207 23.67 6.89 -8.30
C ASN A 207 23.48 5.36 -8.49
N LEU A 208 23.41 4.88 -9.74
CA LEU A 208 23.11 3.47 -10.03
C LEU A 208 24.15 2.48 -9.46
N GLU A 209 25.43 2.86 -9.45
CA GLU A 209 26.50 2.05 -8.87
C GLU A 209 26.35 1.95 -7.36
N GLU A 210 26.09 3.08 -6.69
CA GLU A 210 25.85 3.14 -5.24
C GLU A 210 24.60 2.35 -4.83
N GLN A 211 23.54 2.37 -5.65
CA GLN A 211 22.35 1.55 -5.40
C GLN A 211 22.64 0.04 -5.50
N THR A 212 23.53 -0.35 -6.42
CA THR A 212 23.96 -1.75 -6.55
C THR A 212 24.83 -2.17 -5.35
N ILE A 213 25.71 -1.28 -4.89
CA ILE A 213 26.51 -1.49 -3.67
C ILE A 213 25.59 -1.65 -2.46
N LEU A 214 24.56 -0.81 -2.32
CA LEU A 214 23.55 -0.91 -1.27
C LEU A 214 22.88 -2.30 -1.27
N GLN A 215 22.41 -2.78 -2.42
CA GLN A 215 21.78 -4.10 -2.54
C GLN A 215 22.75 -5.21 -2.10
N LYS A 216 23.99 -5.19 -2.62
CA LYS A 216 25.00 -6.20 -2.30
C LYS A 216 25.36 -6.20 -0.81
N ASN A 217 25.56 -5.03 -0.22
CA ASN A 217 25.93 -4.89 1.18
C ASN A 217 24.78 -5.31 2.10
N ALA A 218 23.55 -4.90 1.78
CA ALA A 218 22.36 -5.34 2.50
C ALA A 218 22.20 -6.87 2.45
N PHE A 219 22.43 -7.49 1.29
CA PHE A 219 22.41 -8.95 1.17
C PHE A 219 23.48 -9.62 2.02
N ASN A 220 24.71 -9.09 2.04
CA ASN A 220 25.78 -9.59 2.91
C ASN A 220 25.41 -9.50 4.40
N ILE A 221 24.77 -8.41 4.83
CA ILE A 221 24.30 -8.28 6.21
C ILE A 221 23.34 -9.42 6.53
N VAL A 222 22.36 -9.69 5.66
CA VAL A 222 21.37 -10.75 5.92
C VAL A 222 21.97 -12.14 5.94
N GLN A 223 22.92 -12.44 5.05
CA GLN A 223 23.59 -13.75 5.04
C GLN A 223 24.37 -14.04 6.32
N ASN A 224 24.82 -12.99 7.02
CA ASN A 224 25.60 -13.13 8.25
C ASN A 224 24.73 -13.10 9.52
N VAL A 225 23.41 -12.98 9.41
CA VAL A 225 22.49 -12.87 10.54
C VAL A 225 21.45 -14.00 10.44
N GLU A 226 21.68 -15.08 11.18
CA GLU A 226 20.81 -16.26 11.16
C GLU A 226 19.35 -15.92 11.51
N GLU A 227 19.12 -14.88 12.32
CA GLU A 227 17.81 -14.43 12.74
C GLU A 227 16.96 -13.86 11.59
N LEU A 228 17.59 -13.33 10.53
CA LEU A 228 16.87 -12.66 9.44
C LEU A 228 16.26 -13.64 8.43
N LYS A 229 16.77 -14.88 8.33
CA LYS A 229 16.23 -16.00 7.52
C LYS A 229 15.86 -15.66 6.06
N ILE A 230 16.39 -14.59 5.46
CA ILE A 230 16.16 -14.28 4.03
C ILE A 230 17.08 -15.21 3.21
N LYS A 231 16.49 -16.24 2.62
CA LYS A 231 17.21 -17.27 1.85
C LYS A 231 17.37 -16.93 0.37
N GLU A 232 16.58 -15.98 -0.12
CA GLU A 232 16.52 -15.59 -1.52
C GLU A 232 17.32 -14.31 -1.78
N GLU A 233 17.65 -14.05 -3.05
CA GLU A 233 18.33 -12.83 -3.47
C GLU A 233 17.46 -11.61 -3.14
N LEU A 234 18.04 -10.66 -2.40
CA LEU A 234 17.37 -9.41 -2.04
C LEU A 234 17.15 -8.58 -3.31
N ARG A 235 15.89 -8.35 -3.71
CA ARG A 235 15.59 -7.60 -4.93
C ARG A 235 16.06 -6.15 -4.82
N HIS A 236 16.55 -5.57 -5.92
CA HIS A 236 17.04 -4.20 -5.95
C HIS A 236 15.97 -3.17 -5.53
N PRO A 237 16.30 -2.19 -4.66
CA PRO A 237 15.32 -1.28 -4.06
C PRO A 237 14.61 -0.38 -5.07
N ARG A 238 15.21 -0.11 -6.23
CA ARG A 238 14.54 0.57 -7.37
C ARG A 238 13.24 -0.07 -7.85
N PHE A 239 13.05 -1.36 -7.58
CA PHE A 239 11.83 -2.08 -7.94
C PHE A 239 10.78 -2.04 -6.82
N LEU A 240 11.10 -1.42 -5.68
CA LEU A 240 10.16 -1.17 -4.59
C LEU A 240 9.19 -0.07 -5.03
N GLY A 241 8.03 -0.49 -5.50
CA GLY A 241 6.96 0.42 -5.88
C GLY A 241 7.19 1.24 -7.15
N LYS A 242 8.14 0.87 -8.02
CA LYS A 242 8.30 1.45 -9.36
C LYS A 242 8.42 0.41 -10.47
N ASN A 243 7.46 0.49 -11.39
CA ASN A 243 7.68 0.61 -12.83
C ASN A 243 7.21 2.01 -13.26
N TYR A 244 7.89 3.06 -12.79
CA TYR A 244 7.56 4.45 -13.14
C TYR A 244 8.79 5.20 -13.58
N GLU A 245 9.21 4.93 -14.82
CA GLU A 245 9.66 5.91 -15.82
C GLU A 245 9.20 5.35 -17.17
N TYR A 246 8.33 6.08 -17.89
CA TYR A 246 8.23 5.97 -19.35
C TYR A 246 9.22 6.98 -19.94
#